data_AF-W6TPD5-F1
#
_entry.id   AF-W6TPD5-F1
#
_cell.length_a   1.000
_cell.length_b   1.000
_cell.length_c   1.000
_cell.angle_alpha   90.00
_cell.angle_beta   90.00
_cell.angle_gamma   90.00
#
_symmetry.space_group_name_H-M   'P 1'
#
loop_
_entity.id
_entity.type
_entity.pdbx_description
1 polymer ?
#
loop_
_entity_poly.entity_id
_entity_poly.type
_entity_poly.pdbx_seq_one_letter_code
_entity_poly.pdbx_strand_id
1 'polypeptide(L)'
;MLIQDKSQLDLLKSTQDAIEKAELHPLDISARFHQFFIYLHPFPDGNGRTRRLISNFILAKFKQPHIIIGASEKTDYIEALKQH
;
A
#
# COMPACT_ATOMS: atom_id res chain seq x y z
N MET A 1 -8.55 4.89 15.68
CA MET A 1 -8.17 5.20 14.28
C MET A 1 -9.40 5.80 13.62
N LEU A 2 -9.52 7.13 13.62
CA LEU A 2 -10.66 7.80 12.99
C LEU A 2 -10.26 8.14 11.56
N ILE A 3 -10.95 7.57 10.58
CA ILE A 3 -10.85 8.00 9.18
C ILE A 3 -11.49 9.39 9.14
N GLN A 4 -10.68 10.44 9.19
CA GLN A 4 -11.18 11.82 9.21
C GLN A 4 -11.14 12.48 7.83
N ASP A 5 -10.59 11.81 6.83
CA ASP A 5 -10.45 12.32 5.46
C ASP A 5 -11.16 11.41 4.45
N LYS A 6 -12.00 12.02 3.60
CA LYS A 6 -12.71 11.34 2.50
C LYS A 6 -11.74 10.60 1.57
N SER A 7 -10.55 11.16 1.33
CA SER A 7 -9.54 10.55 0.47
C SER A 7 -9.00 9.22 1.01
N GLN A 8 -8.87 9.08 2.33
CA GLN A 8 -8.46 7.84 2.98
C GLN A 8 -9.56 6.78 2.85
N LEU A 9 -10.82 7.18 3.01
CA LEU A 9 -11.96 6.29 2.82
C LEU A 9 -12.04 5.81 1.37
N ASP A 10 -11.84 6.71 0.41
CA ASP A 10 -11.88 6.39 -1.02
C ASP A 10 -10.74 5.43 -1.41
N LEU A 11 -9.53 5.59 -0.84
CA LEU A 11 -8.43 4.64 -1.02
C LEU A 11 -8.80 3.24 -0.50
N LEU A 12 -9.37 3.15 0.70
CA LEU A 12 -9.74 1.86 1.28
C LEU A 12 -10.84 1.18 0.47
N LYS A 13 -11.88 1.92 0.07
CA LYS A 13 -12.98 1.39 -0.76
C LYS A 13 -12.48 0.90 -2.11
N SER A 14 -11.73 1.73 -2.84
CA SER A 14 -11.19 1.33 -4.15
C SER A 14 -10.25 0.13 -4.07
N THR A 15 -9.45 0.03 -2.99
CA THR A 15 -8.60 -1.14 -2.76
C THR A 15 -9.43 -2.40 -2.47
N GLN A 16 -10.46 -2.28 -1.62
CA GLN A 16 -11.36 -3.40 -1.31
C GLN A 16 -12.10 -3.89 -2.56
N ASP A 17 -12.65 -2.97 -3.34
CA ASP A 17 -13.34 -3.29 -4.60
C ASP A 17 -12.39 -4.01 -5.57
N ALA A 18 -11.14 -3.56 -5.69
CA ALA A 18 -10.14 -4.21 -6.53
C ALA A 18 -9.79 -5.63 -6.04
N ILE A 19 -9.73 -5.83 -4.72
CA ILE A 19 -9.51 -7.16 -4.11
C ILE A 19 -10.68 -8.10 -4.45
N GLU A 20 -11.92 -7.62 -4.31
CA GLU A 20 -13.13 -8.43 -4.50
C GLU A 20 -13.36 -8.79 -5.97
N LYS A 21 -13.13 -7.84 -6.89
CA LYS A 21 -13.28 -8.09 -8.33
C LYS A 21 -12.20 -9.03 -8.87
N ALA A 22 -11.00 -9.00 -8.30
CA ALA A 22 -9.87 -9.83 -8.70
C ALA A 22 -9.51 -9.72 -10.21
N GLU A 23 -9.79 -8.57 -10.83
CA GLU A 23 -9.50 -8.30 -12.24
C GLU A 23 -8.08 -7.78 -12.48
N LEU A 24 -7.47 -7.15 -11.46
CA LEU A 24 -6.11 -6.65 -11.51
C LEU A 24 -5.15 -7.68 -10.92
N HIS A 25 -3.90 -7.68 -11.40
CA HIS A 25 -2.86 -8.50 -10.80
C HIS A 25 -2.66 -8.08 -9.33
N PRO A 26 -2.52 -9.02 -8.36
CA PRO A 26 -2.42 -8.67 -6.93
C PRO A 26 -1.27 -7.71 -6.61
N LEU A 27 -0.17 -7.80 -7.37
CA LEU A 27 0.96 -6.87 -7.25
C LEU A 27 0.56 -5.43 -7.60
N ASP A 28 -0.29 -5.23 -8.60
CA ASP A 28 -0.76 -3.90 -9.01
C ASP A 28 -1.67 -3.30 -7.94
N ILE A 29 -2.57 -4.10 -7.37
CA ILE A 29 -3.45 -3.66 -6.28
C ILE A 29 -2.60 -3.22 -5.08
N SER A 30 -1.64 -4.06 -4.68
CA SER A 30 -0.71 -3.79 -3.59
C SER A 30 0.14 -2.54 -3.85
N ALA A 31 0.72 -2.40 -5.03
CA ALA A 31 1.57 -1.27 -5.39
C ALA A 31 0.79 0.05 -5.42
N ARG A 32 -0.41 0.07 -5.99
CA ARG A 32 -1.30 1.25 -5.99
C ARG A 32 -1.65 1.67 -4.58
N PHE A 33 -2.08 0.74 -3.72
CA PHE A 33 -2.34 1.05 -2.32
C PHE A 33 -1.10 1.66 -1.63
N HIS A 34 0.06 1.01 -1.81
CA HIS A 34 1.32 1.44 -1.20
C HIS A 34 1.70 2.88 -1.58
N GLN A 35 1.49 3.25 -2.85
CA GLN A 35 1.77 4.58 -3.39
C GLN A 35 0.79 5.63 -2.86
N PHE A 36 -0.52 5.39 -2.96
CA PHE A 36 -1.49 6.38 -2.51
C PHE A 36 -1.48 6.57 -1.00
N PHE A 37 -1.20 5.52 -0.22
CA PHE A 37 -1.13 5.61 1.23
C PHE A 37 -0.01 6.55 1.70
N ILE A 38 1.16 6.53 1.05
CA ILE A 38 2.26 7.43 1.44
C ILE A 38 1.93 8.89 1.10
N TYR A 39 1.23 9.13 0.00
CA TYR A 39 0.77 10.47 -0.38
C TYR A 39 -0.24 11.04 0.64
N LEU A 40 -1.19 10.23 1.10
CA LEU A 40 -2.20 10.67 2.08
C LEU A 40 -1.64 10.90 3.48
N HIS A 41 -0.51 10.26 3.82
CA HIS A 41 0.19 10.37 5.11
C HIS A 41 -0.76 10.43 6.33
N PRO A 42 -1.65 9.43 6.52
CA PRO A 42 -2.80 9.50 7.43
C PRO A 42 -2.44 9.56 8.92
N PHE A 43 -1.20 9.24 9.29
CA PHE A 43 -0.74 9.19 10.68
C PHE A 43 0.41 10.17 10.95
N PRO A 44 0.57 10.65 12.19
CA PRO A 44 1.72 11.48 12.57
C PRO A 44 3.07 10.76 12.40
N ASP A 45 3.12 9.46 12.65
CA ASP A 45 4.27 8.58 12.42
C ASP A 45 3.76 7.17 12.05
N GLY A 46 4.62 6.34 11.47
CA GLY A 46 4.35 4.93 11.21
C GLY A 46 3.86 4.65 9.80
N ASN A 47 3.62 5.67 8.97
CA ASN A 47 3.07 5.51 7.62
C ASN A 47 3.86 4.50 6.78
N GLY A 48 5.19 4.58 6.82
CA GLY A 48 6.06 3.64 6.12
C GLY A 48 5.89 2.19 6.57
N ARG A 49 5.72 1.94 7.88
CA ARG A 49 5.52 0.60 8.44
C ARG A 49 4.12 0.07 8.09
N THR A 50 3.10 0.91 8.29
CA THR A 50 1.71 0.54 8.04
C THR A 50 1.45 0.24 6.56
N ARG A 51 1.96 1.06 5.63
CA ARG A 51 1.75 0.80 4.21
C ARG A 51 2.38 -0.51 3.74
N ARG A 52 3.57 -0.85 4.23
CA ARG A 52 4.26 -2.11 3.87
C ARG A 52 3.50 -3.31 4.43
N LEU A 53 3.02 -3.20 5.66
CA LEU A 53 2.20 -4.23 6.29
C LEU A 53 0.91 -4.48 5.50
N ILE A 54 0.17 -3.42 5.15
CA ILE A 54 -1.09 -3.55 4.42
C ILE A 54 -0.84 -4.04 2.98
N SER A 55 0.25 -3.61 2.33
CA SER A 55 0.63 -4.10 1.00
C SER A 55 0.88 -5.62 1.02
N ASN A 56 1.62 -6.10 2.02
CA ASN A 56 1.82 -7.54 2.21
C ASN A 56 0.54 -8.29 2.61
N PHE A 57 -0.39 -7.63 3.33
CA PHE A 57 -1.70 -8.18 3.61
C PHE A 57 -2.54 -8.36 2.33
N ILE A 58 -2.52 -7.39 1.41
CA ILE A 58 -3.17 -7.49 0.10
C ILE A 58 -2.59 -8.69 -0.66
N LEU A 59 -1.27 -8.82 -0.74
CA LEU A 59 -0.62 -9.98 -1.39
C LEU A 59 -1.03 -11.32 -0.73
N ALA A 60 -1.09 -11.37 0.60
CA ALA A 60 -1.52 -12.56 1.33
C ALA A 60 -2.97 -12.97 1.03
N LYS A 61 -3.89 -12.01 0.81
CA LYS A 61 -5.28 -12.31 0.42
C LYS A 61 -5.35 -13.13 -0.88
N PHE A 62 -4.38 -12.94 -1.76
CA PHE A 62 -4.25 -13.67 -3.02
C PHE A 62 -3.24 -14.82 -2.96
N LYS A 63 -2.78 -15.22 -1.76
CA LYS A 63 -1.76 -16.26 -1.54
C LYS A 63 -0.44 -16.00 -2.28
N GLN A 64 -0.11 -14.73 -2.50
CA GLN A 64 1.15 -14.32 -3.13
C GLN A 64 2.28 -14.19 -2.10
N PRO A 65 3.55 -14.37 -2.51
CA PRO A 65 4.70 -14.11 -1.66
C PRO A 65 4.70 -12.67 -1.11
N HIS A 66 5.20 -12.51 0.10
CA HIS A 66 5.41 -11.20 0.69
C HIS A 66 6.64 -10.52 0.10
N ILE A 67 6.58 -9.19 0.00
CA ILE A 67 7.71 -8.35 -0.39
C ILE A 67 8.36 -7.80 0.88
N ILE A 68 9.64 -8.12 1.05
CA ILE A 68 10.47 -7.60 2.14
C ILE A 68 11.48 -6.65 1.52
N ILE A 69 11.48 -5.40 2.00
CA ILE A 69 12.47 -4.40 1.62
C ILE A 69 13.54 -4.43 2.71
N GLY A 70 14.70 -4.99 2.38
CA GLY A 70 15.83 -5.08 3.29
C GLY A 70 16.56 -3.75 3.43
N ALA A 71 17.62 -3.78 4.25
CA ALA A 71 18.42 -2.60 4.53
C ALA A 71 19.22 -2.14 3.29
N SER A 72 19.71 -3.09 2.49
CA SER A 72 20.46 -2.83 1.25
C SER A 72 19.63 -2.16 0.18
N GLU A 73 18.34 -2.49 0.08
CA GLU A 73 17.43 -2.00 -0.97
C GLU A 73 16.73 -0.70 -0.57
N LYS A 74 17.00 -0.19 0.64
CA LYS A 74 16.30 0.98 1.20
C LYS A 74 16.42 2.21 0.30
N THR A 75 17.59 2.44 -0.27
CA THR A 75 17.82 3.60 -1.16
C THR A 75 16.95 3.50 -2.41
N ASP A 76 17.03 2.39 -3.13
CA ASP A 76 16.27 2.16 -4.36
C ASP A 76 14.76 2.24 -4.11
N TYR A 77 14.30 1.66 -2.99
CA TYR A 77 12.91 1.76 -2.58
C TYR A 77 12.45 3.20 -2.34
N ILE A 78 13.27 4.02 -1.66
CA ILE A 78 12.91 5.42 -1.41
C ILE A 78 12.93 6.22 -2.71
N GLU A 79 13.88 5.97 -3.62
CA GLU A 79 13.91 6.63 -4.93
C GLU A 79 12.70 6.25 -5.79
N ALA A 80 12.32 4.97 -5.83
CA ALA A 80 11.13 4.52 -6.56
C ALA A 80 9.83 5.20 -6.09
N LEU A 81 9.79 5.64 -4.82
CA LEU A 81 8.64 6.35 -4.27
C LEU A 81 8.60 7.83 -4.57
N LYS A 82 9.72 8.43 -4.98
CA LYS A 82 9.80 9.84 -5.36
C LYS A 82 9.38 10.08 -6.81
N GLN A 83 9.30 9.05 -7.64
CA GLN A 83 9.21 9.18 -9.10
C GLN A 83 7.83 9.57 -9.67
N HIS A 84 6.82 9.90 -8.85
CA HIS A 84 5.52 10.37 -9.32
C HIS A 84 4.86 11.35 -8.34
#